data_AF-R6L5I3-F1
#
_entry.id   AF-R6L5I3-F1
#
_cell.length_a   1.000
_cell.length_b   1.000
_cell.length_c   1.000
_cell.angle_alpha   90.00
_cell.angle_beta   90.00
_cell.angle_gamma   90.00
#
_symmetry.space_group_name_H-M   'P 1'
#
loop_
_entity.id
_entity.type
_entity.pdbx_description
1 polymer ?
#
loop_
_entity_poly.entity_id
_entity_poly.type
_entity_poly.pdbx_seq_one_letter_code
_entity_poly.pdbx_strand_id
1 'polypeptide(L)'
;MNRVELISKGQKLLDIKDLQVLQKEYEQWIDDLRQSEDFGKTMERNSILLHISSNPYGVPEIELKKYKDRIEKYIRLLQNCNKENESNKLLLQILKNFDMFLYEFFRGKPHGKSSIDMDGLKKFQINNEYDLQYILYSYLKPIYPLCRMEVPEDTGYETVRTDIYINQGTVLETKCSRPSMSQKKLIEEIEADITHYGASNIFFYIYDKEKIIDNPELFKKTYENKIYEKNIYIEILQPKELI
;
A
#
# COMPACT_ATOMS: atom_id res chain seq x y z
N MET A 1 10.55 -17.28 19.28
CA MET A 1 11.74 -16.84 18.51
C MET A 1 11.53 -15.41 18.06
N ASN A 2 12.60 -14.61 18.02
CA ASN A 2 12.56 -13.29 17.41
C ASN A 2 12.65 -13.39 15.88
N ARG A 3 12.38 -12.29 15.18
CA ARG A 3 12.35 -12.22 13.71
C ARG A 3 13.64 -12.66 13.02
N VAL A 4 14.80 -12.29 13.57
CA VAL A 4 16.12 -12.64 12.99
C VAL A 4 16.34 -14.14 13.06
N GLU A 5 15.97 -14.75 14.19
CA GLU A 5 16.01 -16.20 14.38
C GLU A 5 15.06 -16.92 13.40
N LEU A 6 13.86 -16.39 13.18
CA LEU A 6 12.87 -16.96 12.26
C LEU A 6 13.35 -16.94 10.81
N ILE A 7 13.95 -15.82 10.37
CA ILE A 7 14.57 -15.70 9.03
C ILE A 7 15.71 -16.70 8.88
N SER A 8 16.61 -16.75 9.88
CA SER A 8 17.75 -17.67 9.84
C SER A 8 17.31 -19.14 9.80
N LYS A 9 16.27 -19.50 10.56
CA LYS A 9 15.69 -20.85 10.52
C LYS A 9 15.11 -21.14 9.14
N GLY A 10 14.30 -20.25 8.58
CA GLY A 10 13.76 -20.41 7.22
C GLY A 10 14.86 -20.59 6.16
N GLN A 11 15.95 -19.82 6.23
CA GLN A 11 17.08 -19.96 5.30
C GLN A 11 17.71 -21.37 5.37
N LYS A 12 17.86 -21.94 6.56
CA LYS A 12 18.39 -23.31 6.73
C LYS A 12 17.46 -24.37 6.12
N LEU A 13 16.15 -24.14 6.09
CA LEU A 13 15.21 -25.08 5.46
C LEU A 13 15.43 -25.14 3.94
N LEU A 14 15.89 -24.06 3.29
CA LEU A 14 16.15 -24.04 1.85
C LEU A 14 17.29 -24.98 1.43
N ASP A 15 18.21 -25.29 2.34
CA ASP A 15 19.34 -26.19 2.10
C ASP A 15 18.95 -27.68 2.19
N ILE A 16 17.77 -27.99 2.75
CA ILE A 16 17.29 -29.36 2.88
C ILE A 16 16.92 -29.92 1.49
N LYS A 17 17.43 -31.12 1.20
CA LYS A 17 17.18 -31.85 -0.05
C LYS A 17 16.20 -33.01 0.11
N ASP A 18 16.08 -33.53 1.33
CA ASP A 18 15.14 -34.60 1.65
C ASP A 18 13.75 -34.02 1.91
N LEU A 19 12.75 -34.49 1.17
CA LEU A 19 11.39 -33.97 1.23
C LEU A 19 10.72 -34.24 2.60
N GLN A 20 10.92 -35.41 3.18
CA GLN A 20 10.29 -35.76 4.46
C GLN A 20 10.89 -34.93 5.60
N VAL A 21 12.21 -34.74 5.58
CA VAL A 21 12.90 -33.86 6.54
C VAL A 21 12.43 -32.41 6.37
N LEU A 22 12.33 -31.92 5.13
CA LEU A 22 11.88 -30.56 4.85
C LEU A 22 10.44 -30.33 5.34
N GLN A 23 9.53 -31.27 5.09
CA GLN A 23 8.13 -31.19 5.53
C GLN A 23 8.03 -31.05 7.04
N LYS A 24 8.72 -31.90 7.79
CA LYS A 24 8.73 -31.87 9.25
C LYS A 24 9.30 -30.57 9.80
N GLU A 25 10.46 -30.14 9.30
CA GLU A 25 11.11 -28.91 9.74
C GLU A 25 10.31 -27.66 9.36
N TYR A 26 9.62 -27.69 8.21
CA TYR A 26 8.71 -26.65 7.77
C TYR A 26 7.51 -26.51 8.71
N GLU A 27 6.84 -27.61 9.07
CA GLU A 27 5.71 -27.57 10.01
C GLU A 27 6.11 -26.96 11.35
N GLN A 28 7.26 -27.38 11.89
CA GLN A 28 7.79 -26.80 13.12
C GLN A 28 8.12 -25.31 12.97
N TRP A 29 8.68 -24.89 11.84
CA TRP A 29 8.96 -23.47 11.58
C TRP A 29 7.68 -22.64 11.43
N ILE A 30 6.62 -23.18 10.84
CA ILE A 30 5.29 -22.55 10.80
C ILE A 30 4.73 -22.37 12.21
N ASP A 31 4.87 -23.36 13.09
CA ASP A 31 4.41 -23.23 14.48
C ASP A 31 5.22 -22.17 15.25
N ASP A 32 6.53 -22.10 15.05
CA ASP A 32 7.36 -21.04 15.64
C ASP A 32 6.95 -19.65 15.12
N LEU A 33 6.59 -19.54 13.83
CA LEU A 33 6.08 -18.30 13.25
C LEU A 33 4.73 -17.89 13.86
N ARG A 34 3.82 -18.85 14.07
CA ARG A 34 2.50 -18.61 14.70
C ARG A 34 2.61 -18.11 16.14
N GLN A 35 3.61 -18.59 16.88
CA GLN A 35 3.82 -18.23 18.28
C GLN A 35 4.60 -16.93 18.49
N SER A 36 5.11 -16.31 17.42
CA SER A 36 5.87 -15.05 17.54
C SER A 36 4.97 -13.84 17.76
N GLU A 37 5.36 -12.90 18.63
CA GLU A 37 4.54 -11.69 18.93
C GLU A 37 4.34 -10.79 17.69
N ASP A 38 5.38 -10.59 16.89
CA ASP A 38 5.36 -9.74 15.70
C ASP A 38 4.53 -10.34 14.55
N PHE A 39 4.48 -11.67 14.46
CA PHE A 39 3.95 -12.39 13.29
C PHE A 39 2.70 -13.21 13.58
N GLY A 40 2.43 -13.57 14.84
CA GLY A 40 1.24 -14.31 15.28
C GLY A 40 -0.06 -13.55 15.03
N LYS A 41 -0.08 -12.24 15.29
CA LYS A 41 -1.24 -11.36 15.00
C LYS A 41 -1.49 -11.18 13.50
N THR A 42 -0.43 -11.22 12.69
CA THR A 42 -0.48 -11.19 11.22
C THR A 42 -0.88 -12.54 10.63
N MET A 43 -0.54 -13.65 11.31
CA MET A 43 -0.84 -15.05 10.96
C MET A 43 -2.29 -15.47 11.23
N GLU A 44 -2.92 -15.05 12.34
CA GLU A 44 -4.33 -15.40 12.64
C GLU A 44 -5.29 -14.98 11.52
N ARG A 45 -4.93 -13.95 10.73
CA ARG A 45 -5.72 -13.47 9.58
C ARG A 45 -5.57 -14.29 8.30
N ASN A 46 -4.60 -15.22 8.20
CA ASN A 46 -4.25 -15.92 6.95
C ASN A 46 -3.98 -17.42 7.12
N SER A 47 -4.72 -18.09 8.00
CA SER A 47 -4.63 -19.54 8.23
C SER A 47 -4.68 -20.38 6.94
N ILE A 48 -5.33 -19.88 5.88
CA ILE A 48 -5.50 -20.53 4.58
C ILE A 48 -4.18 -20.62 3.77
N LEU A 49 -3.21 -19.73 3.97
CA LEU A 49 -1.96 -19.71 3.19
C LEU A 49 -0.88 -20.68 3.71
N LEU A 50 -1.04 -21.23 4.92
CA LEU A 50 -0.02 -22.02 5.63
C LEU A 50 -0.06 -23.51 5.31
N HIS A 51 -1.22 -24.02 4.89
CA HIS A 51 -1.35 -25.40 4.50
C HIS A 51 -0.82 -25.60 3.08
N ILE A 52 0.28 -26.34 2.97
CA ILE A 52 0.63 -27.01 1.73
C ILE A 52 -0.18 -28.30 1.73
N SER A 53 -1.12 -28.44 0.79
CA SER A 53 -1.75 -29.73 0.57
C SER A 53 -0.68 -30.68 0.05
N SER A 54 -0.26 -31.63 0.88
CA SER A 54 0.64 -32.68 0.44
C SER A 54 -0.10 -33.54 -0.58
N ASN A 55 0.45 -33.65 -1.78
CA ASN A 55 -0.01 -34.65 -2.72
C ASN A 55 0.79 -35.94 -2.45
N PRO A 56 0.19 -36.99 -1.87
CA PRO A 56 0.88 -38.25 -1.62
C PRO A 56 1.33 -38.96 -2.91
N TYR A 57 0.84 -38.51 -4.07
CA TYR A 57 1.23 -38.98 -5.41
C TYR A 57 2.06 -37.96 -6.19
N GLY A 58 2.54 -36.90 -5.53
CA GLY A 58 3.33 -35.84 -6.17
C GLY A 58 4.76 -36.30 -6.50
N VAL A 59 5.33 -35.75 -7.57
CA VAL A 59 6.76 -35.94 -7.89
C VAL A 59 7.59 -35.25 -6.80
N PRO A 60 8.53 -35.94 -6.13
CA PRO A 60 9.27 -35.38 -4.99
C PRO A 60 9.96 -34.06 -5.27
N GLU A 61 10.53 -33.89 -6.46
CA GLU A 61 11.20 -32.64 -6.89
C GLU A 61 10.23 -31.47 -7.02
N ILE A 62 9.01 -31.72 -7.51
CA ILE A 62 7.95 -30.71 -7.63
C ILE A 62 7.47 -30.29 -6.25
N GLU A 63 7.25 -31.26 -5.35
CA GLU A 63 6.88 -30.97 -3.97
C GLU A 63 7.98 -30.20 -3.25
N LEU A 64 9.25 -30.63 -3.35
CA LEU A 64 10.38 -29.92 -2.75
C LEU A 64 10.44 -28.45 -3.20
N LYS A 65 10.24 -28.20 -4.50
CA LYS A 65 10.20 -26.84 -5.04
C LYS A 65 9.06 -26.00 -4.46
N LYS A 66 7.85 -26.55 -4.33
CA LYS A 66 6.71 -25.84 -3.71
C LYS A 66 7.02 -25.38 -2.28
N TYR A 67 7.63 -26.25 -1.47
CA TYR A 67 8.03 -25.88 -0.11
C TYR A 67 9.09 -24.77 -0.14
N LYS A 68 10.10 -24.87 -1.00
CA LYS A 68 11.16 -23.86 -1.12
C LYS A 68 10.64 -22.50 -1.57
N ASP A 69 9.83 -22.45 -2.64
CA ASP A 69 9.20 -21.21 -3.13
C ASP A 69 8.38 -20.54 -2.01
N ARG A 70 7.68 -21.35 -1.21
CA ARG A 70 6.90 -20.87 -0.06
C ARG A 70 7.79 -20.34 1.07
N ILE A 71 8.86 -21.05 1.41
CA ILE A 71 9.82 -20.63 2.44
C ILE A 71 10.48 -19.30 2.04
N GLU A 72 10.93 -19.17 0.80
CA GLU A 72 11.50 -17.93 0.28
C GLU A 72 10.50 -16.77 0.37
N LYS A 73 9.23 -17.02 0.02
CA LYS A 73 8.15 -16.04 0.19
C LYS A 73 8.04 -15.58 1.64
N TYR A 74 8.00 -16.50 2.60
CA TYR A 74 7.90 -16.15 4.03
C TYR A 74 9.15 -15.45 4.58
N ILE A 75 10.34 -15.81 4.12
CA ILE A 75 11.58 -15.11 4.48
C ILE A 75 11.53 -13.67 3.98
N ARG A 76 11.10 -13.44 2.72
CA ARG A 76 10.93 -12.09 2.17
C ARG A 76 9.90 -11.30 2.98
N LEU A 77 8.79 -11.92 3.38
CA LEU A 77 7.81 -11.30 4.27
C LEU A 77 8.45 -10.87 5.58
N LEU A 78 9.14 -11.77 6.29
CA LEU A 78 9.82 -11.47 7.54
C LEU A 78 10.86 -10.34 7.39
N GLN A 79 11.56 -10.28 6.26
CA GLN A 79 12.53 -9.24 5.96
C GLN A 79 11.88 -7.87 5.69
N ASN A 80 10.66 -7.87 5.15
CA ASN A 80 9.94 -6.65 4.74
C ASN A 80 8.97 -6.13 5.80
N CYS A 81 8.49 -6.97 6.72
CA CYS A 81 7.42 -6.63 7.67
C CYS A 81 7.67 -5.44 8.60
N ASN A 82 8.92 -4.97 8.79
CA ASN A 82 9.19 -3.75 9.58
C ASN A 82 10.04 -2.72 8.84
N LYS A 83 10.02 -2.65 7.51
CA LYS A 83 10.57 -1.47 6.83
C LYS A 83 9.53 -0.36 6.77
N GLU A 84 9.07 0.07 7.95
CA GLU A 84 8.56 1.43 8.07
C GLU A 84 9.75 2.37 7.88
N ASN A 85 10.01 2.72 6.62
CA ASN A 85 11.01 3.72 6.28
C ASN A 85 10.57 5.04 6.94
N GLU A 86 11.45 5.73 7.65
CA GLU A 86 11.16 7.06 8.20
C GLU A 86 10.63 8.02 7.11
N SER A 87 11.06 7.83 5.86
CA SER A 87 10.49 8.53 4.70
C SER A 87 9.01 8.24 4.47
N ASN A 88 8.55 7.00 4.68
CA ASN A 88 7.15 6.62 4.50
C ASN A 88 6.29 7.17 5.64
N LYS A 89 6.80 7.17 6.87
CA LYS A 89 6.14 7.81 8.02
C LYS A 89 5.95 9.31 7.79
N LEU A 90 7.01 9.98 7.30
CA LEU A 90 6.95 11.39 6.96
C LEU A 90 5.91 11.65 5.86
N LEU A 91 5.93 10.87 4.78
CA LEU A 91 4.93 10.99 3.71
C LEU A 91 3.50 10.80 4.25
N LEU A 92 3.27 9.76 5.06
CA LEU A 92 1.96 9.52 5.68
C LEU A 92 1.51 10.69 6.55
N GLN A 93 2.42 11.26 7.35
CA GLN A 93 2.12 12.42 8.18
C GLN A 93 1.80 13.67 7.35
N ILE A 94 2.51 13.87 6.24
CA ILE A 94 2.25 14.97 5.30
C ILE A 94 0.86 14.82 4.69
N LEU A 95 0.49 13.62 4.22
CA LEU A 95 -0.82 13.34 3.63
C LEU A 95 -1.95 13.53 4.65
N LYS A 96 -1.78 13.06 5.89
CA LYS A 96 -2.74 13.25 6.99
C LYS A 96 -3.06 14.72 7.29
N ASN A 97 -2.08 15.60 7.11
CA ASN A 97 -2.20 17.03 7.38
C ASN A 97 -2.47 17.85 6.11
N PHE A 98 -2.63 17.21 4.94
CA PHE A 98 -2.85 17.94 3.69
C PHE A 98 -4.18 18.70 3.69
N ASP A 99 -5.18 18.22 4.45
CA ASP A 99 -6.45 18.92 4.66
C ASP A 99 -6.26 20.32 5.27
N MET A 100 -5.27 20.50 6.14
CA MET A 100 -4.92 21.81 6.70
C MET A 100 -4.40 22.77 5.63
N PHE A 101 -3.55 22.29 4.72
CA PHE A 101 -3.10 23.09 3.57
C PHE A 101 -4.29 23.49 2.68
N LEU A 102 -5.17 22.53 2.37
CA LEU A 102 -6.36 22.81 1.58
C LEU A 102 -7.27 23.83 2.27
N TYR A 103 -7.45 23.73 3.57
CA TYR A 103 -8.25 24.70 4.32
C TYR A 103 -7.65 26.10 4.27
N GLU A 104 -6.37 26.25 4.64
CA GLU A 104 -5.71 27.56 4.69
C GLU A 104 -5.58 28.21 3.32
N PHE A 105 -5.29 27.43 2.27
CA PHE A 105 -5.10 27.96 0.92
C PHE A 105 -6.42 28.33 0.24
N PHE A 106 -7.44 27.47 0.32
CA PHE A 106 -8.70 27.68 -0.42
C PHE A 106 -9.76 28.46 0.36
N ARG A 107 -9.70 28.44 1.70
CA ARG A 107 -10.71 29.07 2.57
C ARG A 107 -10.16 30.20 3.44
N GLY A 108 -8.85 30.27 3.63
CA GLY A 108 -8.21 31.39 4.31
C GLY A 108 -8.46 32.70 3.56
N LYS A 109 -8.90 33.73 4.26
CA LYS A 109 -9.15 35.05 3.65
C LYS A 109 -7.81 35.67 3.24
N PRO A 110 -7.57 35.94 1.95
CA PRO A 110 -6.36 36.63 1.53
C PRO A 110 -6.25 37.99 2.20
N HIS A 111 -5.02 38.42 2.46
CA HIS A 111 -4.77 39.77 2.94
C HIS A 111 -5.35 40.79 1.95
N GLY A 112 -5.96 41.88 2.40
CA GLY A 112 -6.62 42.87 1.52
C GLY A 112 -5.71 43.63 0.56
N LYS A 113 -4.40 43.36 0.59
CA LYS A 113 -3.38 43.89 -0.35
C LYS A 113 -2.84 42.80 -1.29
N SER A 114 -3.31 41.56 -1.14
CA SER A 114 -2.98 40.46 -2.03
C SER A 114 -3.58 40.72 -3.41
N SER A 115 -2.84 40.38 -4.46
CA SER A 115 -3.38 40.35 -5.83
C SER A 115 -4.25 39.11 -6.08
N ILE A 116 -4.07 38.05 -5.28
CA ILE A 116 -4.96 36.91 -5.23
C ILE A 116 -6.10 37.25 -4.27
N ASP A 117 -7.29 37.44 -4.82
CA ASP A 117 -8.53 37.69 -4.08
C ASP A 117 -9.39 36.41 -3.96
N MET A 118 -10.52 36.51 -3.27
CA MET A 118 -11.42 35.37 -3.07
C MET A 118 -12.01 34.83 -4.39
N ASP A 119 -12.24 35.70 -5.38
CA ASP A 119 -12.81 35.27 -6.66
C ASP A 119 -11.76 34.58 -7.54
N GLY A 120 -10.49 34.99 -7.43
CA GLY A 120 -9.34 34.26 -7.96
C GLY A 120 -9.20 32.89 -7.33
N LEU A 121 -9.30 32.78 -6.00
CA LEU A 121 -9.21 31.50 -5.29
C LEU A 121 -10.32 30.52 -5.67
N LYS A 122 -11.57 30.99 -5.86
CA LYS A 122 -12.69 30.14 -6.28
C LYS A 122 -12.48 29.43 -7.61
N LYS A 123 -11.52 29.85 -8.44
CA LYS A 123 -11.17 29.19 -9.71
C LYS A 123 -10.35 27.92 -9.49
N PHE A 124 -9.68 27.80 -8.35
CA PHE A 124 -8.96 26.61 -7.98
C PHE A 124 -9.94 25.73 -7.19
N GLN A 125 -10.58 24.78 -7.86
CA GLN A 125 -11.47 23.79 -7.24
C GLN A 125 -11.00 22.40 -7.62
N ILE A 126 -11.12 21.46 -6.67
CA ILE A 126 -10.82 20.05 -6.91
C ILE A 126 -12.06 19.38 -7.50
N ASN A 127 -12.13 19.31 -8.83
CA ASN A 127 -13.27 18.74 -9.53
C ASN A 127 -13.06 17.27 -9.89
N ASN A 128 -11.83 16.87 -10.13
CA ASN A 128 -11.46 15.51 -10.49
C ASN A 128 -10.10 15.11 -9.87
N GLU A 129 -9.68 13.90 -10.21
CA GLU A 129 -8.42 13.28 -9.77
C GLU A 129 -7.18 14.05 -10.25
N TYR A 130 -7.16 14.52 -11.49
CA TYR A 130 -6.05 15.31 -12.04
C TYR A 130 -5.87 16.66 -11.34
N ASP A 131 -6.95 17.31 -10.93
CA ASP A 131 -6.88 18.54 -10.13
C ASP A 131 -6.22 18.25 -8.77
N LEU A 132 -6.65 17.16 -8.12
CA LEU A 132 -6.11 16.70 -6.84
C LEU A 132 -4.63 16.34 -6.96
N GLN A 133 -4.28 15.55 -7.98
CA GLN A 133 -2.92 15.15 -8.33
C GLN A 133 -2.03 16.39 -8.52
N TYR A 134 -2.47 17.37 -9.31
CA TYR A 134 -1.69 18.57 -9.61
C TYR A 134 -1.39 19.39 -8.34
N ILE A 135 -2.40 19.60 -7.50
CA ILE A 135 -2.26 20.37 -6.25
C ILE A 135 -1.36 19.61 -5.27
N LEU A 136 -1.61 18.31 -5.08
CA LEU A 136 -0.84 17.48 -4.16
C LEU A 136 0.62 17.36 -4.62
N TYR A 137 0.87 17.16 -5.91
CA TYR A 137 2.22 17.17 -6.48
C TYR A 137 2.93 18.50 -6.21
N SER A 138 2.26 19.63 -6.46
CA SER A 138 2.81 20.97 -6.23
C SER A 138 3.19 21.19 -4.77
N TYR A 139 2.39 20.65 -3.84
CA TYR A 139 2.66 20.68 -2.41
C TYR A 139 3.84 19.77 -2.00
N LEU A 140 3.96 18.59 -2.62
CA LEU A 140 5.01 17.62 -2.30
C LEU A 140 6.37 17.96 -2.93
N LYS A 141 6.40 18.65 -4.09
CA LYS A 141 7.63 18.90 -4.86
C LYS A 141 8.75 19.59 -4.06
N PRO A 142 8.49 20.60 -3.21
CA PRO A 142 9.53 21.19 -2.37
C PRO A 142 10.09 20.23 -1.30
N ILE A 143 9.29 19.27 -0.85
CA ILE A 143 9.66 18.30 0.20
C ILE A 143 10.38 17.10 -0.43
N TYR A 144 9.93 16.66 -1.61
CA TYR A 144 10.50 15.58 -2.40
C TYR A 144 10.95 16.12 -3.77
N PRO A 145 12.11 16.80 -3.87
CA PRO A 145 12.55 17.45 -5.12
C PRO A 145 12.67 16.51 -6.32
N LEU A 146 12.84 15.21 -6.09
CA LEU A 146 12.97 14.19 -7.14
C LEU A 146 11.63 13.57 -7.56
N CYS A 147 10.51 13.91 -6.93
CA CYS A 147 9.22 13.37 -7.31
C CYS A 147 8.81 13.83 -8.72
N ARG A 148 8.07 12.97 -9.42
CA ARG A 148 7.67 13.16 -10.82
C ARG A 148 6.21 12.74 -10.98
N MET A 149 5.48 13.46 -11.83
CA MET A 149 4.13 13.05 -12.21
C MET A 149 4.19 12.11 -13.42
N GLU A 150 3.20 11.23 -13.52
CA GLU A 150 2.89 10.48 -14.74
C GLU A 150 4.08 9.67 -15.28
N VAL A 151 4.78 8.97 -14.38
CA VAL A 151 5.95 8.17 -14.75
C VAL A 151 5.49 6.84 -15.34
N PRO A 152 5.89 6.50 -16.57
CA PRO A 152 5.61 5.19 -17.14
C PRO A 152 6.48 4.12 -16.48
N GLU A 153 5.86 2.99 -16.12
CA GLU A 153 6.49 1.76 -15.69
C GLU A 153 6.19 0.68 -16.73
N ASP A 154 7.25 0.03 -17.23
CA ASP A 154 7.10 -1.11 -18.14
C ASP A 154 6.88 -2.37 -17.31
N THR A 155 5.63 -2.85 -17.30
CA THR A 155 5.23 -4.04 -16.54
C THR A 155 5.45 -5.35 -17.32
N GLY A 156 5.99 -5.27 -18.54
CA GLY A 156 6.17 -6.40 -19.45
C GLY A 156 4.90 -6.84 -20.20
N TYR A 157 3.73 -6.33 -19.82
CA TYR A 157 2.44 -6.57 -20.53
C TYR A 157 1.83 -5.27 -21.09
N GLU A 158 1.80 -4.20 -20.30
CA GLU A 158 1.39 -2.85 -20.72
C GLU A 158 2.22 -1.77 -20.01
N THR A 159 2.30 -0.58 -20.61
CA THR A 159 2.91 0.59 -19.95
C THR A 159 1.89 1.16 -18.96
N VAL A 160 2.14 0.95 -17.67
CA VAL A 160 1.29 1.45 -16.59
C VAL A 160 1.89 2.74 -16.08
N ARG A 161 1.07 3.73 -15.78
CA ARG A 161 1.53 5.07 -15.43
C ARG A 161 1.08 5.41 -14.02
N THR A 162 2.04 5.73 -13.15
CA THR A 162 1.75 6.12 -11.77
C THR A 162 1.48 7.62 -11.71
N ASP A 163 0.48 8.03 -10.94
CA ASP A 163 0.13 9.44 -10.76
C ASP A 163 1.33 10.27 -10.28
N ILE A 164 1.93 9.89 -9.14
CA ILE A 164 3.08 10.56 -8.55
C ILE A 164 4.11 9.52 -8.09
N TYR A 165 5.25 9.48 -8.78
CA TYR A 165 6.44 8.77 -8.32
C TYR A 165 7.16 9.60 -7.25
N ILE A 166 7.37 9.04 -6.06
CA ILE A 166 8.06 9.72 -4.95
C ILE A 166 9.55 9.42 -4.97
N ASN A 167 9.91 8.14 -4.82
CA ASN A 167 11.28 7.64 -4.82
C ASN A 167 11.31 6.12 -5.05
N GLN A 168 12.49 5.51 -4.94
CA GLN A 168 12.69 4.11 -5.30
C GLN A 168 11.76 3.18 -4.51
N GLY A 169 10.81 2.57 -5.21
CA GLY A 169 9.84 1.63 -4.65
C GLY A 169 8.66 2.28 -3.92
N THR A 170 8.47 3.60 -4.03
CA THR A 170 7.35 4.33 -3.41
C THR A 170 6.63 5.21 -4.40
N VAL A 171 5.33 4.97 -4.53
CA VAL A 171 4.42 5.72 -5.41
C VAL A 171 3.22 6.22 -4.63
N LEU A 172 2.60 7.27 -5.15
CA LEU A 172 1.39 7.88 -4.63
C LEU A 172 0.37 7.96 -5.76
N GLU A 173 -0.77 7.34 -5.52
CA GLU A 173 -1.97 7.33 -6.36
C GLU A 173 -3.01 8.28 -5.76
N THR A 174 -3.67 9.05 -6.59
CA THR A 174 -4.77 9.91 -6.19
C THR A 174 -6.08 9.32 -6.68
N LYS A 175 -7.15 9.48 -5.90
CA LYS A 175 -8.51 9.13 -6.34
C LYS A 175 -9.46 10.24 -5.94
N CYS A 176 -10.43 10.55 -6.80
CA CYS A 176 -11.48 11.52 -6.50
C CYS A 176 -12.86 10.92 -6.78
N SER A 177 -13.74 10.88 -5.77
CA SER A 177 -15.11 10.40 -5.98
C SER A 177 -15.89 11.40 -6.86
N ARG A 178 -16.84 10.86 -7.63
CA ARG A 178 -17.72 11.61 -8.53
C ARG A 178 -19.15 11.06 -8.44
N PRO A 179 -20.21 11.84 -8.73
CA PRO A 179 -21.59 11.43 -8.44
C PRO A 179 -22.03 10.09 -9.03
N SER A 180 -21.46 9.70 -10.18
CA SER A 180 -21.77 8.44 -10.86
C SER A 180 -20.95 7.24 -10.36
N MET A 181 -20.01 7.44 -9.46
CA MET A 181 -19.08 6.41 -8.99
C MET A 181 -19.67 5.70 -7.77
N SER A 182 -19.64 4.37 -7.78
CA SER A 182 -19.96 3.57 -6.60
C SER A 182 -18.70 3.25 -5.81
N GLN A 183 -18.85 2.96 -4.52
CA GLN A 183 -17.75 2.47 -3.69
C GLN A 183 -17.10 1.21 -4.29
N LYS A 184 -17.90 0.31 -4.88
CA LYS A 184 -17.40 -0.88 -5.58
C LYS A 184 -16.47 -0.51 -6.73
N LYS A 185 -16.83 0.51 -7.52
CA LYS A 185 -16.00 0.95 -8.64
C LYS A 185 -14.66 1.51 -8.17
N LEU A 186 -14.67 2.31 -7.10
CA LEU A 186 -13.44 2.81 -6.47
C LEU A 186 -12.55 1.67 -5.99
N ILE A 187 -13.14 0.63 -5.39
CA ILE A 187 -12.41 -0.57 -4.93
C ILE A 187 -11.77 -1.30 -6.11
N GLU A 188 -12.50 -1.51 -7.21
CA GLU A 188 -11.97 -2.14 -8.42
C GLU A 188 -10.77 -1.37 -9.00
N GLU A 189 -10.84 -0.02 -8.99
CA GLU A 189 -9.74 0.84 -9.43
C GLU A 189 -8.52 0.68 -8.51
N ILE A 190 -8.70 0.77 -7.19
CA ILE A 190 -7.62 0.56 -6.21
C ILE A 190 -6.98 -0.82 -6.36
N GLU A 191 -7.78 -1.88 -6.52
CA GLU A 191 -7.26 -3.24 -6.69
C GLU A 191 -6.45 -3.40 -7.98
N ALA A 192 -6.89 -2.76 -9.07
CA ALA A 192 -6.14 -2.74 -10.31
C ALA A 192 -4.78 -2.05 -10.08
N ASP A 193 -4.75 -0.87 -9.48
CA ASP A 193 -3.50 -0.12 -9.25
C ASP A 193 -2.53 -0.91 -8.35
N ILE A 194 -3.04 -1.51 -7.27
CA ILE A 194 -2.20 -2.34 -6.39
C ILE A 194 -1.65 -3.55 -7.16
N THR A 195 -2.39 -4.13 -8.10
CA THR A 195 -1.90 -5.28 -8.88
C THR A 195 -0.79 -4.86 -9.83
N HIS A 196 -0.97 -3.77 -10.56
CA HIS A 196 -0.13 -3.41 -11.70
C HIS A 196 1.19 -2.73 -11.31
N TYR A 197 1.24 -1.93 -10.25
CA TYR A 197 2.45 -1.18 -9.91
C TYR A 197 3.57 -2.09 -9.41
N GLY A 198 4.81 -1.95 -9.91
CA GLY A 198 5.96 -2.69 -9.40
C GLY A 198 6.44 -2.21 -8.02
N ALA A 199 5.92 -1.08 -7.54
CA ALA A 199 6.30 -0.44 -6.29
C ALA A 199 5.99 -1.30 -5.05
N SER A 200 6.91 -1.28 -4.08
CA SER A 200 6.75 -1.96 -2.79
C SER A 200 5.90 -1.16 -1.81
N ASN A 201 5.82 0.16 -1.95
CA ASN A 201 4.98 1.04 -1.14
C ASN A 201 4.05 1.83 -2.07
N ILE A 202 2.75 1.71 -1.84
CA ILE A 202 1.72 2.40 -2.61
C ILE A 202 0.87 3.20 -1.64
N PHE A 203 0.89 4.52 -1.79
CA PHE A 203 0.03 5.43 -1.06
C PHE A 203 -1.18 5.76 -1.91
N PHE A 204 -2.38 5.70 -1.35
CA PHE A 204 -3.59 6.23 -1.95
C PHE A 204 -4.01 7.47 -1.18
N TYR A 205 -4.17 8.60 -1.88
CA TYR A 205 -4.82 9.78 -1.35
C TYR A 205 -6.20 9.94 -2.00
N ILE A 206 -7.24 9.65 -1.24
CA ILE A 206 -8.62 9.59 -1.74
C ILE A 206 -9.36 10.85 -1.29
N TYR A 207 -9.71 11.71 -2.23
CA TYR A 207 -10.67 12.78 -1.98
C TYR A 207 -12.08 12.28 -2.24
N ASP A 208 -12.74 11.82 -1.18
CA ASP A 208 -14.10 11.31 -1.24
C ASP A 208 -15.13 12.43 -1.00
N LYS A 209 -15.24 13.33 -1.98
CA LYS A 209 -16.16 14.48 -1.90
C LYS A 209 -17.65 14.11 -1.93
N GLU A 210 -17.99 13.01 -2.60
CA GLU A 210 -19.35 12.49 -2.69
C GLU A 210 -19.73 11.58 -1.51
N LYS A 211 -18.79 11.34 -0.59
CA LYS A 211 -18.98 10.50 0.61
C LYS A 211 -19.48 9.09 0.27
N ILE A 212 -18.92 8.48 -0.79
CA ILE A 212 -19.26 7.11 -1.20
C ILE A 212 -18.64 6.05 -0.28
N ILE A 213 -17.70 6.43 0.60
CA ILE A 213 -17.11 5.56 1.60
C ILE A 213 -17.81 5.80 2.95
N ASP A 214 -18.70 4.90 3.35
CA ASP A 214 -19.49 5.05 4.58
C ASP A 214 -18.64 5.05 5.86
N ASN A 215 -17.62 4.19 5.92
CA ASN A 215 -16.74 4.05 7.08
C ASN A 215 -15.27 4.11 6.65
N PRO A 216 -14.68 5.32 6.58
CA PRO A 216 -13.29 5.52 6.15
C PRO A 216 -12.28 4.71 6.96
N GLU A 217 -12.44 4.61 8.28
CA GLU A 217 -11.51 3.87 9.15
C GLU A 217 -11.54 2.36 8.87
N LEU A 218 -12.74 1.79 8.72
CA LEU A 218 -12.89 0.39 8.34
C LEU A 218 -12.34 0.15 6.92
N PHE A 219 -12.58 1.08 5.99
CA PHE A 219 -12.09 1.02 4.63
C PHE A 219 -10.55 0.94 4.62
N LYS A 220 -9.88 1.91 5.25
CA LYS A 220 -8.41 1.92 5.41
C LYS A 220 -7.91 0.57 5.93
N LYS A 221 -8.42 0.13 7.09
CA LYS A 221 -8.01 -1.12 7.73
C LYS A 221 -8.21 -2.36 6.83
N THR A 222 -9.25 -2.35 5.99
CA THR A 222 -9.57 -3.47 5.09
C THR A 222 -8.57 -3.59 3.96
N TYR A 223 -8.22 -2.48 3.32
CA TYR A 223 -7.42 -2.47 2.11
C TYR A 223 -5.91 -2.35 2.37
N GLU A 224 -5.50 -1.68 3.45
CA GLU A 224 -4.10 -1.61 3.85
C GLU A 224 -3.50 -2.99 4.18
N ASN A 225 -4.35 -3.95 4.59
CA ASN A 225 -3.94 -5.31 4.97
C ASN A 225 -4.23 -6.36 3.88
N LYS A 226 -4.63 -5.93 2.66
CA LYS A 226 -5.16 -6.85 1.65
C LYS A 226 -4.08 -7.62 0.89
N ILE A 227 -2.94 -7.00 0.60
CA ILE A 227 -1.87 -7.57 -0.23
C ILE A 227 -0.56 -7.59 0.57
N TYR A 228 -0.04 -8.79 0.83
CA TYR A 228 1.14 -9.00 1.68
C TYR A 228 2.47 -8.61 1.06
N GLU A 229 2.53 -8.53 -0.27
CA GLU A 229 3.78 -8.26 -1.00
C GLU A 229 4.07 -6.76 -1.11
N LYS A 230 3.10 -5.91 -0.78
CA LYS A 230 3.16 -4.46 -0.93
C LYS A 230 2.66 -3.79 0.34
N ASN A 231 3.29 -2.70 0.75
CA ASN A 231 2.82 -1.85 1.82
C ASN A 231 1.82 -0.85 1.23
N ILE A 232 0.55 -0.98 1.63
CA ILE A 232 -0.52 -0.11 1.16
C ILE A 232 -0.87 0.87 2.28
N TYR A 233 -0.92 2.15 1.94
CA TYR A 233 -1.30 3.22 2.86
C TYR A 233 -2.46 3.98 2.25
N ILE A 234 -3.52 4.22 3.02
CA ILE A 234 -4.70 4.90 2.51
C ILE A 234 -5.02 6.09 3.40
N GLU A 235 -5.00 7.28 2.81
CA GLU A 235 -5.52 8.49 3.46
C GLU A 235 -6.77 8.97 2.74
N ILE A 236 -7.80 9.34 3.50
CA ILE A 236 -9.13 9.64 2.97
C ILE A 236 -9.55 11.00 3.50
N LEU A 237 -9.79 11.93 2.58
CA LEU A 237 -10.38 13.23 2.86
C LEU A 237 -11.86 13.23 2.46
N GLN A 238 -12.74 13.37 3.45
CA GLN A 238 -14.16 13.65 3.24
C GLN A 238 -14.47 15.08 3.70
N PRO A 239 -15.14 15.91 2.88
CA PRO A 239 -15.58 17.25 3.29
C PRO A 239 -16.46 17.19 4.54
N LYS A 240 -16.08 17.95 5.57
CA LYS A 240 -16.77 18.00 6.87
C LYS A 240 -18.05 18.84 6.85
N GLU A 241 -18.32 19.55 5.75
CA GLU A 241 -19.55 20.32 5.59
C GLU A 241 -20.69 19.46 5.03
N LEU A 242 -21.84 19.53 5.68
CA LEU A 242 -23.13 19.29 5.07
C LEU A 242 -23.44 20.57 4.29
N ILE A 243 -23.55 20.49 2.97
CA ILE A 243 -24.10 21.58 2.16
C ILE A 243 -25.57 21.76 2.53
#